data_AF-X1G414-F1
#
_entry.id   AF-X1G414-F1
#
_cell.length_a   1.000
_cell.length_b   1.000
_cell.length_c   1.000
_cell.angle_alpha   90.00
_cell.angle_beta   90.00
_cell.angle_gamma   90.00
#
_symmetry.space_group_name_H-M   'P 1'
#
loop_
_entity.id
_entity.type
_entity.pdbx_description
1 polymer ?
#
loop_
_entity_poly.entity_id
_entity_poly.type
_entity_poly.pdbx_seq_one_letter_code
_entity_poly.pdbx_strand_id
1 'polypeptide(L)'
;MGCWKSKAERLRLGETAVCLRDEEGLKWRQVTERLRLSNHSMAIGYYETYKEALMIAKNRMELEQIEEFARRFGIERGYVWLFENGFEHRVPEEVKQKIEDAKLKDAFE
;
A
#
# COMPACT_ATOMS: atom_id res chain seq x y z
N MET A 1 23.27 -24.02 8.32
CA MET A 1 21.99 -23.96 9.07
C MET A 1 21.43 -22.57 8.89
N GLY A 2 20.55 -22.36 7.90
CA GLY A 2 20.03 -21.02 7.60
C GLY A 2 19.09 -20.58 8.70
N CYS A 3 19.38 -19.45 9.35
CA CYS A 3 18.49 -18.88 10.36
C CYS A 3 17.27 -18.29 9.64
N TRP A 4 16.20 -19.08 9.51
CA TRP A 4 14.96 -18.63 8.90
C TRP A 4 14.31 -17.63 9.86
N LYS A 5 14.37 -16.33 9.53
CA LYS A 5 13.68 -15.27 10.30
C LYS A 5 12.20 -15.62 10.47
N SER A 6 11.67 -15.46 11.68
CA SER A 6 10.26 -15.72 12.00
C SER A 6 9.32 -14.83 11.20
N LYS A 7 8.06 -15.27 11.01
CA LYS A 7 7.04 -14.52 10.24
C LYS A 7 6.90 -13.06 10.68
N ALA A 8 6.86 -12.81 12.00
CA ALA A 8 6.77 -11.46 12.55
C ALA A 8 8.01 -10.60 12.22
N GLU A 9 9.20 -11.20 12.20
CA GLU A 9 10.43 -10.48 11.87
C GLU A 9 10.49 -10.13 10.38
N ARG A 10 10.00 -11.01 9.51
CA ARG A 10 9.87 -10.71 8.07
C ARG A 10 8.91 -9.56 7.81
N LEU A 11 7.79 -9.51 8.53
CA LEU A 11 6.81 -8.43 8.42
C LEU A 11 7.40 -7.09 8.88
N ARG A 12 8.11 -7.05 10.02
CA ARG A 12 8.80 -5.83 10.49
C ARG A 12 9.85 -5.33 9.51
N LEU A 13 10.63 -6.25 8.92
CA LEU A 13 11.61 -5.90 7.90
C LEU A 13 10.95 -5.39 6.63
N GLY A 14 9.82 -5.98 6.24
CA GLY A 14 9.04 -5.52 5.09
C GLY A 14 8.39 -4.16 5.32
N GLU A 15 7.84 -3.91 6.50
CA GLU A 15 7.32 -2.60 6.92
C GLU A 15 8.40 -1.51 6.81
N THR A 16 9.56 -1.79 7.39
CA THR A 16 10.70 -0.87 7.34
C THR A 16 11.18 -0.69 5.89
N ALA A 17 11.17 -1.77 5.08
CA ALA A 17 11.53 -1.68 3.67
C ALA A 17 10.55 -0.81 2.87
N VAL A 18 9.25 -0.87 3.16
CA VAL A 18 8.23 0.00 2.53
C VAL A 18 8.47 1.44 2.91
N CYS A 19 8.64 1.76 4.20
CA CYS A 19 8.90 3.13 4.64
C CYS A 19 10.18 3.70 3.97
N LEU A 20 11.27 2.95 3.98
CA LEU A 20 12.53 3.38 3.36
C LEU A 20 12.42 3.56 1.83
N ARG A 21 11.62 2.71 1.16
CA ARG A 21 11.53 2.71 -0.31
C ARG A 21 10.51 3.72 -0.83
N ASP A 22 9.32 3.75 -0.24
CA ASP A 22 8.17 4.49 -0.74
C ASP A 22 8.03 5.85 -0.06
N GLU A 23 8.35 5.97 1.23
CA GLU A 23 8.24 7.24 1.96
C GLU A 23 9.54 8.05 1.89
N GLU A 24 10.69 7.42 2.12
CA GLU A 24 12.01 8.08 2.04
C GLU A 24 12.60 8.08 0.61
N GLY A 25 12.03 7.33 -0.34
CA GLY A 25 12.47 7.30 -1.73
C GLY A 25 13.86 6.65 -1.97
N LEU A 26 14.38 5.87 -1.01
CA LEU A 26 15.73 5.34 -1.07
C LEU A 26 15.89 4.24 -2.13
N LYS A 27 17.08 4.13 -2.73
CA LYS A 27 17.39 3.04 -3.68
C LYS A 27 17.53 1.71 -2.93
N TRP A 28 17.23 0.59 -3.60
CA TRP A 28 17.34 -0.76 -3.03
C TRP A 28 18.68 -1.04 -2.36
N ARG A 29 19.77 -0.45 -2.87
CA ARG A 29 21.09 -0.51 -2.22
C ARG A 29 21.09 0.04 -0.80
N GLN A 30 20.58 1.25 -0.64
CA GLN A 30 20.48 1.92 0.65
C GLN A 30 19.50 1.21 1.58
N VAL A 31 18.39 0.69 1.04
CA VAL A 31 17.40 -0.10 1.80
C VAL A 31 18.05 -1.38 2.36
N THR A 32 18.79 -2.13 1.53
CA THR A 32 19.53 -3.33 1.95
C THR A 32 20.57 -3.03 3.02
N GLU A 33 21.32 -1.94 2.87
CA GLU A 33 22.31 -1.49 3.86
C GLU A 33 21.66 -1.11 5.20
N ARG A 34 20.58 -0.33 5.16
CA ARG A 34 19.80 0.08 6.35
C ARG A 34 19.20 -1.13 7.08
N LEU A 35 18.69 -2.11 6.34
CA LEU A 35 18.11 -3.33 6.89
C LEU A 35 19.15 -4.41 7.26
N ARG A 36 20.45 -4.15 7.02
CA ARG A 36 21.57 -5.08 7.24
C ARG A 36 21.32 -6.45 6.60
N LEU A 37 20.79 -6.43 5.37
CA LEU A 37 20.49 -7.64 4.60
C LEU A 37 21.67 -8.00 3.70
N SER A 38 21.78 -9.28 3.38
CA SER A 38 22.89 -9.80 2.59
C SER A 38 22.80 -9.47 1.10
N ASN A 39 21.60 -9.19 0.57
CA ASN A 39 21.39 -8.80 -0.82
C ASN A 39 20.06 -8.04 -1.03
N HIS A 40 19.91 -7.43 -2.22
CA HIS A 40 18.70 -6.69 -2.61
C HIS A 40 17.48 -7.59 -2.75
N SER A 41 17.65 -8.82 -3.23
CA SER A 41 16.54 -9.77 -3.41
C SER A 41 15.83 -10.08 -2.10
N MET A 42 16.56 -10.17 -0.98
CA MET A 42 15.95 -10.33 0.34
C MET A 42 15.17 -9.09 0.78
N ALA A 43 15.69 -7.89 0.50
CA ALA A 43 15.00 -6.64 0.82
C ALA A 43 13.70 -6.50 0.02
N ILE A 44 13.74 -6.80 -1.28
CA ILE A 44 12.58 -6.82 -2.18
C ILE A 44 11.58 -7.87 -1.71
N GLY A 45 12.03 -9.09 -1.38
CA GLY A 45 11.15 -10.15 -0.92
C GLY A 45 10.39 -9.80 0.37
N TYR A 46 11.04 -9.12 1.33
CA TYR A 46 10.34 -8.64 2.53
C TYR A 46 9.37 -7.50 2.23
N TYR A 47 9.77 -6.56 1.38
CA TYR A 47 8.90 -5.49 0.90
C TYR A 47 7.62 -6.05 0.26
N GLU A 48 7.76 -6.99 -0.69
CA GLU A 48 6.63 -7.61 -1.38
C GLU A 48 5.75 -8.40 -0.43
N THR A 49 6.35 -9.20 0.45
CA THR A 49 5.60 -9.97 1.46
C THR A 49 4.76 -9.05 2.36
N TYR A 50 5.30 -7.91 2.78
CA TYR A 50 4.57 -6.96 3.61
C TYR A 50 3.51 -6.20 2.81
N LYS A 51 3.78 -5.78 1.57
CA LYS A 51 2.77 -5.19 0.67
C LYS A 51 1.62 -6.15 0.40
N GLU A 52 1.90 -7.43 0.17
CA GLU A 52 0.88 -8.47 0.01
C GLU A 52 0.09 -8.67 1.30
N ALA A 53 0.76 -8.76 2.46
CA ALA A 53 0.07 -8.85 3.75
C ALA A 53 -0.81 -7.63 4.04
N LEU A 54 -0.33 -6.43 3.73
CA LEU A 54 -1.11 -5.20 3.78
C LEU A 54 -2.28 -5.26 2.82
N MET A 55 -2.09 -5.71 1.58
CA MET A 55 -3.14 -5.85 0.59
C MET A 55 -4.20 -6.86 1.05
N ILE A 56 -3.80 -8.00 1.63
CA ILE A 56 -4.71 -9.00 2.18
C ILE A 56 -5.46 -8.44 3.39
N ALA A 57 -4.77 -7.73 4.29
CA ALA A 57 -5.41 -7.08 5.44
C ALA A 57 -6.42 -6.00 4.97
N LYS A 58 -6.04 -5.18 3.98
CA LYS A 58 -6.91 -4.21 3.31
C LYS A 58 -8.08 -4.89 2.59
N ASN A 59 -7.86 -6.06 1.99
CA ASN A 59 -8.90 -6.84 1.32
C ASN A 59 -9.82 -7.59 2.27
N ARG A 60 -9.37 -7.89 3.49
CA ARG A 60 -10.16 -8.49 4.56
C ARG A 60 -11.03 -7.49 5.32
N MET A 61 -10.89 -6.18 5.06
CA MET A 61 -11.97 -5.25 5.36
C MET A 61 -13.16 -5.61 4.48
N GLU A 62 -14.25 -6.04 5.11
CA GLU A 62 -15.49 -6.40 4.43
C GLU A 62 -15.96 -5.21 3.57
N LEU A 63 -16.49 -5.48 2.38
CA LEU A 63 -17.08 -4.46 1.51
C LEU A 63 -18.12 -3.61 2.25
N GLU A 64 -18.87 -4.22 3.18
CA GLU A 64 -19.82 -3.51 4.04
C GLU A 64 -19.17 -2.45 4.95
N GLN A 65 -17.96 -2.69 5.47
CA GLN A 65 -17.25 -1.69 6.28
C GLN A 65 -16.73 -0.53 5.43
N ILE A 66 -16.35 -0.83 4.18
CA ILE A 66 -15.91 0.17 3.20
C ILE A 66 -17.09 1.03 2.74
N GLU A 67 -18.23 0.42 2.46
CA GLU A 67 -19.47 1.14 2.13
C GLU A 67 -20.01 1.95 3.31
N GLU A 68 -19.96 1.40 4.53
CA GLU A 68 -20.34 2.13 5.75
C GLU A 68 -19.43 3.33 6.00
N PHE A 69 -18.11 3.16 5.82
CA PHE A 69 -17.15 4.25 5.87
C PHE A 69 -17.48 5.32 4.82
N ALA A 70 -17.71 4.91 3.57
CA ALA A 70 -18.03 5.85 2.51
C ALA A 70 -19.36 6.59 2.75
N ARG A 71 -20.38 5.90 3.26
CA ARG A 71 -21.66 6.52 3.64
C ARG A 71 -21.51 7.58 4.75
N ARG A 72 -20.65 7.35 5.74
CA ARG A 72 -20.44 8.29 6.86
C ARG A 72 -19.81 9.62 6.43
N PHE A 73 -18.97 9.62 5.40
CA PHE A 73 -18.27 10.82 4.91
C PHE A 73 -18.93 11.45 3.66
N GLY A 74 -20.03 10.85 3.18
CA GLY A 74 -20.58 11.09 1.85
C GLY A 74 -19.91 10.16 0.83
N ILE A 75 -20.72 9.39 0.10
CA ILE A 75 -20.29 8.25 -0.71
C ILE A 75 -19.12 8.62 -1.64
N GLU A 76 -19.20 9.76 -2.32
CA GLU A 76 -18.15 10.24 -3.23
C GLU A 76 -16.84 10.59 -2.50
N ARG A 77 -16.91 11.31 -1.36
CA ARG A 77 -15.71 11.67 -0.57
C ARG A 77 -15.04 10.45 0.05
N GLY A 78 -15.82 9.48 0.49
CA GLY A 78 -15.30 8.21 1.01
C GLY A 78 -14.58 7.40 -0.06
N TYR A 79 -15.15 7.32 -1.25
CA TYR A 79 -14.50 6.64 -2.38
C TYR A 79 -13.27 7.37 -2.90
N VAL A 80 -13.25 8.71 -2.89
CA VAL A 80 -12.02 9.50 -3.17
C VAL A 80 -10.93 9.14 -2.16
N TRP A 81 -11.24 9.15 -0.87
CA TRP A 81 -10.28 8.80 0.17
C TRP A 81 -9.75 7.37 0.00
N LEU A 82 -10.62 6.41 -0.29
CA LEU A 82 -10.25 5.02 -0.57
C LEU A 82 -9.34 4.91 -1.80
N PHE A 83 -9.65 5.62 -2.88
CA PHE A 83 -8.85 5.68 -4.09
C PHE A 83 -7.43 6.20 -3.80
N GLU A 84 -7.31 7.30 -3.05
CA GLU A 84 -6.02 7.90 -2.71
C GLU A 84 -5.18 7.07 -1.73
N ASN A 85 -5.81 6.24 -0.91
CA ASN A 85 -5.14 5.37 0.08
C ASN A 85 -4.86 3.95 -0.45
N GLY A 86 -4.95 3.75 -1.77
CA GLY A 86 -4.61 2.48 -2.43
C GLY A 86 -5.67 1.39 -2.26
N PHE A 87 -6.95 1.77 -2.18
CA PHE A 87 -8.11 0.88 -2.27
C PHE A 87 -8.85 1.06 -3.60
N GLU A 88 -8.17 1.50 -4.66
CA GLU A 88 -8.75 1.73 -5.98
C GLU A 88 -9.58 0.52 -6.44
N HIS A 89 -9.11 -0.72 -6.29
CA HIS A 89 -9.82 -1.94 -6.69
C HIS A 89 -11.16 -2.17 -5.97
N ARG A 90 -11.44 -1.46 -4.88
CA ARG A 90 -12.71 -1.48 -4.14
C ARG A 90 -13.65 -0.33 -4.49
N VAL A 91 -13.18 0.66 -5.24
CA VAL A 91 -14.00 1.78 -5.71
C VAL A 91 -14.77 1.36 -6.96
N PRO A 92 -16.08 1.64 -7.07
CA PRO A 92 -16.84 1.42 -8.30
C PRO A 92 -16.18 2.11 -9.49
N GLU A 93 -16.14 1.45 -10.64
CA GLU A 93 -15.44 1.95 -11.84
C GLU A 93 -15.97 3.33 -12.30
N GLU A 94 -17.27 3.55 -12.15
CA GLU A 94 -17.91 4.85 -12.40
C GLU A 94 -17.35 5.99 -11.54
N VAL A 95 -16.99 5.70 -10.28
CA VAL A 95 -16.43 6.68 -9.35
C VAL A 95 -14.94 6.89 -9.63
N LYS A 96 -14.20 5.83 -9.97
CA LYS A 96 -12.79 5.95 -10.40
C LYS A 96 -12.66 6.92 -11.58
N GLN A 97 -13.49 6.71 -12.61
CA GLN A 97 -13.44 7.52 -13.81
C GLN A 97 -13.74 8.99 -13.52
N LYS A 98 -14.69 9.28 -12.61
CA LYS A 98 -14.95 10.65 -12.12
C LYS A 98 -13.78 11.25 -11.36
N ILE A 99 -13.09 10.47 -10.52
CA ILE A 99 -11.91 10.93 -9.76
C ILE A 99 -10.75 11.23 -10.71
N GLU A 100 -10.49 10.35 -11.67
CA GLU A 100 -9.45 10.55 -12.68
C GLU A 100 -9.75 11.75 -13.58
N ASP A 101 -11.00 11.92 -14.05
CA ASP A 101 -11.41 13.07 -14.86
C ASP A 101 -11.31 14.39 -14.07
N ALA A 102 -11.67 14.38 -12.79
CA ALA A 102 -11.49 15.53 -11.90
C ALA A 102 -10.01 15.88 -11.68
N LYS A 103 -9.14 14.88 -11.45
CA LYS A 103 -7.68 15.09 -11.34
C LYS A 103 -7.06 15.57 -12.65
N LEU A 104 -7.55 15.08 -13.78
CA LEU A 104 -7.13 15.56 -15.10
C LEU A 104 -7.52 17.02 -15.30
N LYS A 105 -8.75 17.41 -14.98
CA LYS A 105 -9.17 18.83 -15.07
C LYS A 105 -8.31 19.76 -14.21
N ASP A 106 -8.06 19.39 -12.95
CA ASP A 106 -7.22 20.17 -12.03
C ASP A 106 -5.76 20.31 -12.53
N ALA A 107 -5.28 19.38 -13.35
CA ALA A 107 -3.92 19.40 -13.92
C ALA A 107 -3.77 20.24 -15.20
N PHE A 108 -4.88 20.67 -15.81
CA PHE A 108 -4.90 21.41 -17.08
C PHE A 108 -5.51 22.84 -16.95
N GLU A 109 -5.78 23.29 -15.73
CA GLU A 109 -6.22 24.65 -15.39
C GLU A 109 -5.08 25.47 -14.76
#